data_AF-A0A0C2BZL2-F1
#
_entry.id   AF-A0A0C2BZL2-F1
#
_cell.length_a   1.000
_cell.length_b   1.000
_cell.length_c   1.000
_cell.angle_alpha   90.00
_cell.angle_beta   90.00
_cell.angle_gamma   90.00
#
_symmetry.space_group_name_H-M   'P 1'
#
loop_
_entity.id
_entity.type
_entity.pdbx_description
1 polymer ?
#
loop_
_entity_poly.entity_id
_entity_poly.type
_entity_poly.pdbx_seq_one_letter_code
_entity_poly.pdbx_strand_id
1 'polypeptide(L)'
;NTTRPPWWQTDVCKLGANVQGVGVGFENIDLMIWMQTAALPNFRKLYRILDREVDGFRDGLPNGMYTLVINYNYPAAWKGAEKSFVIARE
;
A
#
# COMPACT_ATOMS: atom_id res chain seq x y z
N ASN A 1 26.07 -6.31 12.63
CA ASN A 1 25.02 -5.70 13.48
C ASN A 1 24.16 -4.81 12.59
N THR A 2 22.84 -4.98 12.57
CA THR A 2 21.91 -4.18 11.74
C THR A 2 21.04 -3.31 12.63
N THR A 3 20.62 -2.15 12.13
CA THR A 3 19.74 -1.22 12.85
C THR A 3 18.56 -0.82 11.98
N ARG A 4 17.45 -0.46 12.61
CA ARG A 4 16.23 -0.01 11.92
C ARG A 4 16.42 1.41 11.35
N PRO A 5 15.86 1.73 10.16
CA PRO A 5 15.90 3.09 9.65
C PRO A 5 15.22 4.10 10.59
N PRO A 6 15.65 5.38 10.61
CA PRO A 6 15.19 6.37 11.60
C PRO A 6 13.68 6.62 11.63
N TRP A 7 13.01 6.55 10.49
CA TRP A 7 11.58 6.85 10.36
C TRP A 7 10.67 5.63 10.44
N TRP A 8 11.23 4.44 10.72
CA TRP A 8 10.46 3.21 10.78
C TRP A 8 9.99 2.97 12.22
N GLN A 9 8.70 2.67 12.38
CA GLN A 9 8.10 2.33 13.69
C GLN A 9 8.35 0.85 14.07
N THR A 10 8.60 0.01 13.07
CA THR A 10 8.73 -1.45 13.23
C THR A 10 9.97 -1.94 12.49
N ASP A 11 10.62 -2.98 13.04
CA ASP A 11 11.80 -3.58 12.41
C ASP A 11 11.40 -4.32 11.14
N VAL A 12 12.30 -4.36 10.15
CA VAL A 12 12.00 -5.00 8.86
C VAL A 12 11.59 -6.46 9.03
N CYS A 13 12.23 -7.23 9.92
CA CYS A 13 11.89 -8.63 10.16
C CYS A 13 10.48 -8.87 10.71
N LYS A 14 9.80 -7.84 11.21
CA LYS A 14 8.41 -7.90 11.70
C LYS A 14 7.41 -7.32 10.70
N LEU A 15 7.89 -6.70 9.62
CA LEU A 15 7.03 -6.11 8.59
C LEU A 15 6.17 -7.21 7.95
N GLY A 16 4.85 -7.01 7.91
CA GLY A 16 3.91 -7.95 7.30
C GLY A 16 3.56 -9.19 8.15
N ALA A 17 4.19 -9.41 9.31
CA ALA A 17 3.97 -10.62 10.12
C ALA A 17 2.52 -10.82 10.60
N ASN A 18 1.76 -9.72 10.74
CA ASN A 18 0.37 -9.72 11.20
C ASN A 18 -0.64 -9.43 10.07
N VAL A 19 -0.21 -9.50 8.81
CA VAL A 19 -1.04 -9.18 7.64
C VAL A 19 -1.03 -10.37 6.70
N GLN A 20 -2.21 -10.90 6.40
CA GLN A 20 -2.34 -12.05 5.52
C GLN A 20 -2.06 -11.66 4.06
N GLY A 21 -1.35 -12.53 3.34
CA GLY A 21 -1.17 -12.41 1.88
C GLY A 21 -0.16 -11.38 1.40
N VAL A 22 0.60 -10.72 2.29
CA VAL A 22 1.57 -9.69 1.90
C VAL A 22 3.04 -10.11 2.01
N GLY A 23 3.35 -11.24 2.64
CA GLY A 23 4.72 -11.66 2.92
C GLY A 23 5.36 -10.95 4.12
N VAL A 24 6.47 -11.50 4.63
CA VAL A 24 7.16 -11.00 5.84
C VAL A 24 8.55 -10.48 5.48
N GLY A 25 9.00 -9.41 6.14
CA GLY A 25 10.35 -8.92 5.94
C GLY A 25 10.58 -8.30 4.58
N PHE A 26 11.65 -8.71 3.91
CA PHE A 26 11.97 -8.24 2.56
C PHE A 26 11.10 -8.87 1.46
N GLU A 27 10.38 -9.94 1.77
CA GLU A 27 9.36 -10.52 0.88
C GLU A 27 8.03 -9.78 0.97
N ASN A 28 7.95 -8.75 1.82
CA ASN A 28 6.76 -7.94 1.94
C ASN A 28 6.48 -7.18 0.62
N ILE A 29 5.35 -7.47 -0.02
CA ILE A 29 5.01 -6.92 -1.33
C ILE A 29 4.85 -5.39 -1.31
N ASP A 30 4.37 -4.81 -0.21
CA ASP A 30 4.20 -3.36 -0.07
C ASP A 30 5.55 -2.66 -0.07
N LEU A 31 6.52 -3.22 0.65
CA LEU A 31 7.89 -2.75 0.64
C LEU A 31 8.51 -2.89 -0.75
N MET A 32 8.32 -4.04 -1.41
CA MET A 32 8.90 -4.31 -2.72
C MET A 32 8.37 -3.32 -3.78
N ILE A 33 7.06 -3.05 -3.79
CA ILE A 33 6.43 -2.04 -4.65
C ILE A 33 6.94 -0.64 -4.31
N TRP A 34 7.14 -0.32 -3.03
CA TRP A 34 7.68 0.98 -2.62
C TRP A 34 9.10 1.20 -3.14
N MET A 35 9.95 0.17 -3.08
CA MET A 35 11.36 0.22 -3.49
C MET A 35 11.56 0.34 -5.00
N GLN A 36 10.56 0.00 -5.82
CA GLN A 36 10.62 0.24 -7.25
C GLN A 36 10.56 1.75 -7.54
N THR A 37 11.65 2.33 -8.04
CA THR A 37 11.72 3.76 -8.32
C THR A 37 10.77 4.15 -9.46
N ALA A 38 10.03 5.24 -9.28
CA ALA A 38 9.24 5.83 -10.34
C ALA A 38 10.11 6.76 -11.20
N ALA A 39 9.86 6.79 -12.50
CA ALA A 39 10.59 7.66 -13.42
C ALA A 39 10.16 9.14 -13.32
N LEU A 40 8.96 9.41 -12.81
CA LEU A 40 8.34 10.74 -12.76
C LEU A 40 7.99 11.15 -11.33
N PRO A 41 7.96 12.46 -11.01
CA PRO A 41 7.63 12.97 -9.68
C PRO A 41 6.16 12.75 -9.29
N ASN A 42 5.25 12.73 -10.28
CA ASN A 42 3.88 12.29 -10.09
C ASN A 42 3.80 10.80 -10.45
N PHE A 43 3.57 9.96 -9.44
CA PHE A 43 3.51 8.52 -9.60
C PHE A 43 2.41 7.92 -8.73
N ARG A 44 1.90 6.78 -9.18
CA ARG A 44 1.03 5.91 -8.38
C ARG A 44 1.72 4.58 -8.14
N LYS A 45 1.47 3.99 -6.98
CA LYS A 45 1.96 2.66 -6.61
C LYS A 45 0.77 1.79 -6.29
N LEU A 46 0.82 0.54 -6.75
CA LEU A 46 -0.22 -0.42 -6.44
C LEU A 46 -0.25 -0.68 -4.93
N TYR A 47 -1.44 -0.60 -4.34
CA TYR A 47 -1.64 -0.96 -2.93
C TYR A 47 -2.36 -2.30 -2.85
N ARG A 48 -3.60 -2.39 -3.35
CA ARG A 48 -4.38 -3.64 -3.31
C ARG A 48 -5.12 -3.87 -4.63
N ILE A 49 -5.40 -5.13 -4.92
CA ILE A 49 -6.23 -5.59 -6.03
C ILE A 49 -7.49 -6.21 -5.42
N LEU A 50 -8.64 -5.95 -6.03
CA LEU A 50 -9.88 -6.63 -5.66
C LEU A 50 -9.80 -8.09 -6.11
N ASP A 51 -9.95 -9.01 -5.16
CA ASP A 51 -10.07 -10.43 -5.47
C ASP A 51 -11.43 -10.69 -6.15
N ARG A 52 -11.38 -11.08 -7.43
CA ARG A 52 -12.56 -11.36 -8.26
C ARG A 52 -13.01 -12.82 -8.16
N GLU A 53 -12.25 -13.69 -7.50
CA GLU A 53 -12.62 -15.09 -7.26
C GLU A 53 -13.64 -15.20 -6.11
N VAL A 54 -13.66 -14.21 -5.21
CA VAL A 54 -14.66 -14.10 -4.15
C VAL A 54 -16.05 -13.80 -4.74
N ASP A 55 -17.04 -14.57 -4.30
CA ASP A 55 -18.42 -14.42 -4.75
C ASP A 55 -18.94 -12.99 -4.50
N GLY A 56 -19.53 -12.40 -5.55
CA GLY A 56 -20.03 -11.02 -5.54
C GLY A 56 -19.08 -9.97 -6.11
N PHE A 57 -17.80 -10.30 -6.38
CA PHE A 57 -16.81 -9.37 -6.93
C PHE A 57 -16.33 -9.71 -8.35
N ARG A 58 -16.91 -10.73 -9.00
CA ARG A 58 -16.52 -11.17 -10.35
C ARG A 58 -16.53 -10.03 -11.38
N ASP A 59 -17.54 -9.17 -11.31
CA ASP A 59 -17.71 -8.02 -12.21
C ASP A 59 -17.11 -6.70 -11.65
N GLY A 60 -16.39 -6.77 -10.53
CA GLY A 60 -15.84 -5.62 -9.83
C GLY A 60 -16.62 -5.25 -8.57
N LEU A 61 -16.45 -4.01 -8.10
CA LEU A 61 -17.20 -3.49 -6.96
C LEU A 61 -18.66 -3.25 -7.37
N PRO A 62 -19.65 -3.86 -6.70
CA PRO A 62 -21.06 -3.59 -6.94
C PRO A 62 -21.41 -2.11 -6.74
N ASN A 63 -22.50 -1.64 -7.34
CA ASN A 63 -23.01 -0.31 -7.02
C ASN A 63 -23.44 -0.27 -5.54
N GLY A 64 -22.95 0.72 -4.81
CA GLY A 64 -23.26 0.89 -3.40
C GLY A 64 -22.48 2.03 -2.77
N MET A 65 -22.78 2.28 -1.50
CA MET A 65 -22.02 3.23 -0.70
C MET A 65 -20.81 2.54 -0.07
N TYR A 66 -19.63 3.09 -0.30
CA TYR A 66 -18.37 2.62 0.25
C TYR A 66 -17.75 3.69 1.14
N THR A 67 -17.10 3.24 2.21
CA THR A 67 -16.34 4.12 3.11
C THR A 67 -14.87 3.80 2.97
N LEU A 68 -14.06 4.81 2.64
CA LEU A 68 -12.61 4.70 2.61
C LEU A 68 -12.04 5.23 3.93
N VAL A 69 -11.38 4.35 4.69
CA VAL A 69 -10.72 4.71 5.95
C VAL A 69 -9.21 4.66 5.74
N ILE A 70 -8.53 5.78 5.98
CA ILE A 70 -7.07 5.91 5.81
C ILE A 70 -6.43 6.32 7.13
N ASN A 71 -5.44 5.55 7.58
CA ASN A 71 -4.56 5.95 8.67
C ASN A 71 -3.48 6.91 8.15
N TYR A 72 -3.53 8.18 8.56
CA TYR A 72 -2.69 9.25 8.00
C TYR A 72 -1.27 9.28 8.61
N ASN A 73 -0.45 8.27 8.29
CA ASN A 73 0.87 8.07 8.91
C ASN A 73 2.05 8.65 8.11
N TYR A 74 1.82 9.15 6.89
CA TYR A 74 2.87 9.71 6.03
C TYR A 74 2.72 11.24 5.89
N PRO A 75 3.60 12.04 6.51
CA PRO A 75 3.53 13.49 6.37
C PRO A 75 4.09 13.87 5.00
N ALA A 76 3.23 14.11 4.01
CA ALA A 76 3.62 14.58 2.68
C ALA A 76 3.59 16.12 2.55
N ALA A 77 2.70 16.77 3.31
CA ALA A 77 2.43 18.20 3.21
C ALA A 77 3.65 19.08 3.54
N TRP A 78 4.53 18.66 4.44
CA TRP A 78 5.75 19.42 4.78
C TRP A 78 6.74 19.53 3.60
N LYS A 79 6.60 18.68 2.58
CA LYS A 79 7.35 18.74 1.30
C LYS A 79 6.56 19.38 0.17
N GLY A 80 5.36 19.92 0.44
CA GLY A 80 4.46 20.40 -0.61
C GLY A 80 3.91 19.30 -1.51
N ALA A 81 3.92 18.05 -1.05
CA ALA A 81 3.42 16.91 -1.83
C ALA A 81 1.95 16.62 -1.51
N GLU A 82 1.20 16.30 -2.55
CA GLU A 82 -0.21 15.87 -2.47
C GLU A 82 -0.31 14.34 -2.48
N LYS A 83 -1.38 13.82 -1.88
CA LYS A 83 -1.69 12.39 -1.86
C LYS A 83 -3.11 12.20 -2.35
N SER A 84 -3.31 11.24 -3.24
CA SER A 84 -4.61 10.83 -3.74
C SER A 84 -4.78 9.32 -3.65
N PHE A 85 -6.04 8.88 -3.59
CA PHE A 85 -6.41 7.47 -3.68
C PHE A 85 -7.19 7.28 -4.98
N VAL A 86 -6.82 6.27 -5.75
CA VAL A 86 -7.41 6.00 -7.07
C VAL A 86 -7.88 4.56 -7.11
N ILE A 87 -9.15 4.37 -7.45
CA ILE A 87 -9.71 3.07 -7.84
C ILE A 87 -9.81 3.10 -9.36
N ALA A 88 -9.27 2.08 -10.01
CA ALA A 88 -9.36 1.92 -11.44
C ALA A 88 -9.67 0.47 -11.78
N ARG A 89 -10.34 0.26 -12.92
CA ARG A 89 -10.43 -1.04 -13.56
C ARG A 89 -9.23 -1.16 -14.51
N GLU A 90 -8.46 -2.23 -14.35
CA GLU A 90 -7.57 -2.72 -15.41
C GLU A 90 -8.38 -3.50 -16.45
#